data_AF-A0A2H0ECG6-F1
#
_entry.id   AF-A0A2H0ECG6-F1
#
_cell.length_a   1.000
_cell.length_b   1.000
_cell.length_c   1.000
_cell.angle_alpha   90.00
_cell.angle_beta   90.00
_cell.angle_gamma   90.00
#
_symmetry.space_group_name_H-M   'P 1'
#
loop_
_entity.id
_entity.type
_entity.pdbx_description
1 polymer ?
#
loop_
_entity_poly.entity_id
_entity_poly.type
_entity_poly.pdbx_seq_one_letter_code
_entity_poly.pdbx_strand_id
1 'polypeptide(L)'
;MFSFFGKKEVIPQVLIAYKWRFPEKLEVSINSSKDGGYIVYVNSFPGCVTQAETGRELFEMVHDAVYTYLEIPQEYQPYMPTFFPPEELREKLNIKIPEKYLNEKMVLQRT
;
A
#
# COMPACT_ATOMS: atom_id res chain seq x y z
N MET A 1 -5.62 20.77 -30.90
CA MET A 1 -4.87 20.83 -29.63
C MET A 1 -4.44 19.40 -29.32
N PHE A 2 -3.22 19.02 -29.67
CA PHE A 2 -2.74 17.64 -29.51
C PHE A 2 -2.47 17.38 -28.03
N SER A 3 -3.13 16.38 -27.46
CA SER A 3 -2.89 15.92 -26.10
C SER A 3 -1.51 15.26 -26.02
N PHE A 4 -0.57 15.92 -25.35
CA PHE A 4 0.81 15.46 -25.12
C PHE A 4 0.95 14.63 -23.82
N PHE A 5 -0.11 13.97 -23.36
CA PHE A 5 0.02 13.00 -22.26
C PHE A 5 0.41 11.64 -22.81
N GLY A 6 1.68 11.52 -23.24
CA GLY A 6 2.29 10.21 -23.43
C GLY A 6 2.19 9.45 -22.10
N LYS A 7 1.65 8.23 -22.13
CA LYS A 7 1.70 7.33 -20.97
C LYS A 7 3.16 7.27 -20.51
N LYS A 8 3.43 7.70 -19.27
CA LYS A 8 4.78 7.61 -18.71
C LYS A 8 5.18 6.14 -18.70
N GLU A 9 6.23 5.83 -19.46
CA GLU A 9 6.71 4.47 -19.61
C GLU A 9 7.41 4.02 -18.32
N VAL A 10 7.11 2.81 -17.88
CA VAL A 10 7.73 2.19 -16.70
C VAL A 10 9.10 1.66 -17.10
N ILE A 11 10.15 2.19 -16.48
CA ILE A 11 11.53 1.79 -16.78
C ILE A 11 11.90 0.62 -15.85
N PRO A 12 12.27 -0.57 -16.37
CA PRO A 12 12.51 -1.76 -15.54
C PRO A 12 13.56 -1.55 -14.44
N GLN A 13 14.65 -0.83 -14.73
CA GLN A 13 15.71 -0.56 -13.76
C GLN A 13 15.22 0.34 -12.61
N VAL A 14 14.40 1.33 -12.92
CA VAL A 14 13.78 2.23 -11.93
C VAL A 14 12.75 1.47 -11.10
N LEU A 15 11.95 0.61 -11.74
CA LEU A 15 11.00 -0.26 -11.04
C LEU A 15 11.71 -1.12 -9.98
N ILE A 16 12.83 -1.74 -10.35
CA ILE A 16 13.65 -2.51 -9.41
C ILE A 16 14.14 -1.61 -8.28
N ALA A 17 14.69 -0.43 -8.58
CA ALA A 17 15.15 0.50 -7.56
C ALA A 17 14.05 0.90 -6.55
N TYR A 18 12.81 1.11 -6.99
CA TYR A 18 11.68 1.38 -6.10
C TYR A 18 11.31 0.18 -5.23
N LYS A 19 11.24 -1.03 -5.82
CA LYS A 19 10.93 -2.26 -5.05
C LYS A 19 11.89 -2.50 -3.89
N TRP A 20 13.16 -2.13 -4.05
CA TRP A 20 14.18 -2.27 -3.01
C TRP A 20 14.03 -1.31 -1.83
N ARG A 21 13.19 -0.27 -1.94
CA ARG A 21 12.90 0.66 -0.84
C ARG A 21 11.90 0.08 0.16
N PHE A 22 11.18 -0.97 -0.21
CA PHE A 22 10.15 -1.57 0.64
C PHE A 22 10.79 -2.55 1.62
N PRO A 23 10.33 -2.57 2.89
CA PRO A 23 10.75 -3.57 3.84
C PRO A 23 10.13 -4.93 3.49
N GLU A 24 10.72 -6.02 4.02
CA GLU A 24 10.14 -7.36 3.90
C GLU A 24 8.82 -7.51 4.66
N LYS A 25 8.66 -6.76 5.76
CA LYS A 25 7.47 -6.72 6.60
C LYS A 25 7.11 -5.28 6.90
N LEU A 26 5.81 -4.98 6.85
CA LEU A 26 5.28 -3.68 7.19
C LEU A 26 4.65 -3.74 8.59
N GLU A 27 5.27 -3.07 9.56
CA GLU A 27 4.76 -2.99 10.92
C GLU A 27 3.79 -1.83 11.05
N VAL A 28 2.59 -2.12 11.56
CA VAL A 28 1.48 -1.16 11.61
C VAL A 28 0.78 -1.27 12.96
N SER A 29 0.49 -0.13 13.59
CA SER A 29 -0.37 -0.03 14.79
C SER A 29 -1.67 0.67 14.44
N ILE A 30 -2.80 0.04 14.80
CA ILE A 30 -4.15 0.51 14.49
C ILE A 30 -4.85 0.86 15.80
N ASN A 31 -5.35 2.10 15.89
CA ASN A 31 -6.14 2.59 17.02
C ASN A 31 -7.51 3.04 16.54
N SER A 32 -8.55 2.86 17.34
CA SER A 32 -9.85 3.48 17.06
C SER A 32 -9.77 5.00 17.24
N SER A 33 -10.41 5.75 16.35
CA SER A 33 -10.56 7.20 16.50
C SER A 33 -11.77 7.53 17.39
N LYS A 34 -11.72 8.69 18.07
CA LYS A 34 -12.83 9.18 18.93
C LYS A 34 -14.08 9.55 18.12
N ASP A 35 -13.88 9.95 16.86
CA ASP A 35 -14.94 10.37 15.95
C ASP A 35 -15.45 9.21 15.07
N GLY A 36 -15.00 7.98 15.35
CA GLY A 36 -15.24 6.81 14.50
C GLY A 36 -14.10 6.57 13.51
N GLY A 37 -13.98 5.33 13.03
CA GLY A 37 -12.88 4.90 12.17
C GLY A 37 -11.59 4.57 12.92
N TYR A 38 -10.46 4.72 12.23
CA TYR A 38 -9.15 4.23 12.62
C TYR A 38 -8.05 5.28 12.40
N ILE A 39 -7.12 5.38 13.34
CA ILE A 39 -5.82 6.05 13.18
C ILE A 39 -4.77 4.96 13.06
N VAL A 40 -3.92 5.06 12.05
CA VAL A 40 -2.95 4.03 11.70
C VAL A 40 -1.56 4.62 11.66
N TYR A 41 -0.65 4.01 12.42
CA TYR A 41 0.77 4.36 12.46
C TYR A 41 1.54 3.29 11.71
N VAL A 42 2.27 3.68 10.66
CA VAL A 42 3.10 2.75 9.89
C VAL A 42 4.50 2.76 10.50
N ASN A 43 4.71 1.95 11.53
CA ASN A 43 5.91 1.97 12.38
C ASN A 43 7.22 1.72 11.61
N SER A 44 7.16 1.00 10.49
CA SER A 44 8.31 0.83 9.59
C SER A 44 8.79 2.14 8.94
N PHE A 45 7.97 3.19 8.96
CA PHE A 45 8.25 4.50 8.38
C PHE A 45 7.97 5.60 9.42
N PRO A 46 8.99 6.06 10.17
CA PRO A 46 8.82 7.02 11.25
C PRO A 46 8.07 8.28 10.82
N GLY A 47 7.01 8.63 11.57
CA GLY A 47 6.17 9.79 11.28
C GLY A 47 5.11 9.55 10.20
N CYS A 48 5.05 8.35 9.60
CA CYS A 48 4.00 7.99 8.65
C CYS A 48 2.72 7.61 9.40
N VAL A 49 1.72 8.47 9.30
CA VAL A 49 0.40 8.31 9.94
C VAL A 49 -0.67 8.50 8.89
N THR A 50 -1.71 7.67 8.94
CA THR A 50 -2.89 7.78 8.09
C THR A 50 -4.16 7.48 8.88
N GLN A 51 -5.32 7.69 8.26
CA GLN A 51 -6.62 7.43 8.86
C GLN A 51 -7.53 6.74 7.86
N ALA A 52 -8.54 6.03 8.37
CA ALA A 52 -9.55 5.38 7.55
C ALA A 52 -10.85 5.25 8.34
N GLU A 53 -12.01 5.37 7.68
CA GLU A 53 -13.32 5.18 8.28
C GLU A 53 -13.69 3.70 8.39
N THR A 54 -13.20 2.87 7.46
CA THR A 54 -13.55 1.44 7.37
C THR A 54 -12.33 0.53 7.31
N GLY A 55 -12.49 -0.75 7.65
CA GLY A 55 -11.41 -1.73 7.52
C GLY A 55 -10.91 -1.92 6.08
N ARG A 56 -11.82 -1.80 5.10
CA ARG A 56 -11.44 -1.81 3.67
C ARG A 56 -10.55 -0.61 3.33
N GLU A 57 -10.99 0.58 3.72
CA GLU A 57 -10.24 1.81 3.47
C GLU A 57 -8.90 1.81 4.21
N LEU A 58 -8.82 1.23 5.40
CA LEU A 58 -7.59 1.08 6.17
C LEU A 58 -6.49 0.42 5.34
N PHE A 59 -6.82 -0.65 4.62
CA PHE A 59 -5.88 -1.33 3.75
C PHE A 59 -5.38 -0.42 2.62
N GLU A 60 -6.28 0.31 1.96
CA GLU A 60 -5.93 1.22 0.86
C GLU A 60 -5.08 2.40 1.35
N MET A 61 -5.46 2.99 2.49
CA MET A 61 -4.81 4.17 3.05
C MET A 61 -3.42 3.89 3.61
N VAL A 62 -3.18 2.68 4.14
CA VAL A 62 -1.82 2.26 4.53
C VAL A 62 -0.91 2.20 3.32
N HIS A 63 -1.36 1.61 2.20
CA HIS A 63 -0.54 1.54 0.98
C HIS A 63 -0.29 2.93 0.39
N ASP A 64 -1.30 3.78 0.33
CA ASP A 64 -1.17 5.16 -0.15
C ASP A 64 -0.16 5.98 0.69
N ALA A 65 -0.23 5.85 2.03
CA ALA A 65 0.72 6.51 2.93
C ALA A 65 2.15 6.00 2.72
N VAL A 66 2.35 4.69 2.50
CA VAL A 66 3.66 4.12 2.17
C VAL A 66 4.18 4.63 0.83
N TYR A 67 3.34 4.67 -0.21
CA TYR A 67 3.74 5.17 -1.53
C TYR A 67 4.11 6.65 -1.48
N THR A 68 3.37 7.43 -0.71
CA THR A 68 3.66 8.85 -0.48
C THR A 68 4.98 9.01 0.27
N TYR A 69 5.19 8.27 1.35
CA TYR A 69 6.42 8.32 2.15
C TYR A 69 7.68 7.95 1.34
N LEU A 70 7.56 6.95 0.45
CA LEU A 70 8.65 6.48 -0.40
C LEU A 70 8.78 7.24 -1.74
N GLU A 71 7.93 8.24 -1.96
CA GLU A 71 7.83 9.05 -3.18
C GLU A 71 7.68 8.20 -4.45
N ILE A 72 6.80 7.19 -4.41
CA ILE A 72 6.55 6.30 -5.54
C ILE A 72 5.63 6.97 -6.56
N PRO A 73 6.08 7.21 -7.80
CA PRO A 73 5.22 7.79 -8.84
C PRO A 73 4.07 6.86 -9.19
N GLN A 74 2.92 7.44 -9.53
CA GLN A 74 1.67 6.71 -9.76
C GLN A 74 1.80 5.58 -10.81
N GLU A 75 2.58 5.80 -11.87
CA GLU A 75 2.83 4.79 -12.90
C GLU A 75 3.57 3.54 -12.40
N TYR A 76 4.29 3.63 -11.27
CA TYR A 76 5.01 2.50 -10.67
C TYR A 76 4.20 1.80 -9.56
N GLN A 77 3.21 2.47 -8.95
CA GLN A 77 2.44 1.93 -7.82
C GLN A 77 1.78 0.57 -8.08
N PRO A 78 1.19 0.28 -9.26
CA PRO A 78 0.60 -1.04 -9.54
C PRO A 78 1.60 -2.20 -9.54
N TYR A 79 2.90 -1.90 -9.53
CA TYR A 79 3.96 -2.90 -9.53
C TYR A 79 4.66 -3.03 -8.18
N MET A 80 4.25 -2.26 -7.18
CA MET A 80 4.86 -2.27 -5.84
C MET A 80 4.35 -3.46 -5.02
N PRO A 81 5.11 -3.90 -3.99
CA PRO A 81 4.66 -4.94 -3.08
C PRO A 81 3.34 -4.56 -2.40
N THR A 82 2.43 -5.53 -2.31
CA THR A 82 1.19 -5.40 -1.54
C THR A 82 1.33 -6.18 -0.23
N PHE A 83 1.04 -5.53 0.90
CA PHE A 83 1.14 -6.12 2.24
C PHE A 83 -0.25 -6.50 2.75
N PHE A 84 -0.51 -7.81 2.83
CA PHE A 84 -1.78 -8.31 3.34
C PHE A 84 -1.73 -8.52 4.86
N PRO A 85 -2.71 -7.98 5.62
CA PRO A 85 -2.83 -8.30 7.03
C PRO A 85 -3.22 -9.77 7.25
N PRO A 86 -2.87 -10.36 8.41
CA PRO A 86 -3.29 -11.72 8.77
C PRO A 86 -4.81 -11.93 8.67
N GLU A 87 -5.25 -13.15 8.38
CA GLU A 87 -6.68 -13.50 8.21
C GLU A 87 -7.53 -13.15 9.44
N GLU A 88 -7.07 -13.51 10.63
CA GLU A 88 -7.75 -13.19 11.89
C GLU A 88 -8.03 -11.68 12.05
N LEU A 89 -7.06 -10.84 11.63
CA LEU A 89 -7.21 -9.39 11.70
C LEU A 89 -8.19 -8.88 10.63
N ARG A 90 -8.18 -9.49 9.43
CA ARG A 90 -9.13 -9.15 8.36
C ARG A 90 -10.56 -9.43 8.79
N GLU A 91 -10.82 -10.56 9.44
CA GLU A 91 -12.15 -10.89 9.97
C GLU A 91 -12.57 -9.92 11.08
N LYS A 92 -11.69 -9.69 12.07
CA LYS A 92 -11.98 -8.81 13.21
C LYS A 92 -12.32 -7.38 12.80
N LEU A 93 -11.62 -6.86 11.79
CA LEU A 93 -11.80 -5.50 11.30
C LEU A 93 -12.73 -5.42 10.06
N ASN A 94 -13.32 -6.55 9.64
CA ASN A 94 -14.13 -6.65 8.42
C ASN A 94 -13.43 -6.04 7.19
N ILE A 95 -12.13 -6.30 7.06
CA ILE A 95 -11.30 -5.84 5.94
C ILE A 95 -11.64 -6.70 4.73
N LYS A 96 -12.34 -6.10 3.76
CA LYS A 96 -12.55 -6.69 2.45
C LYS A 96 -11.40 -6.27 1.52
N ILE A 97 -10.55 -7.23 1.14
CA ILE A 97 -9.50 -6.99 0.16
C ILE A 97 -10.15 -6.70 -1.20
N PRO A 98 -9.84 -5.57 -1.86
CA PRO A 98 -10.35 -5.29 -3.20
C PRO A 98 -9.91 -6.34 -4.23
N GLU A 99 -10.81 -6.74 -5.14
CA GLU A 99 -10.56 -7.81 -6.12
C GLU A 99 -9.32 -7.59 -6.99
N LYS A 100 -8.95 -6.33 -7.24
CA LYS A 100 -7.73 -5.97 -7.99
C LYS A 100 -6.46 -6.59 -7.38
N TYR A 101 -6.43 -6.78 -6.06
CA TYR A 101 -5.31 -7.41 -5.34
C TYR A 101 -5.41 -8.93 -5.24
N LEU A 102 -6.57 -9.52 -5.57
CA LEU A 102 -6.80 -10.98 -5.50
C LEU A 102 -6.42 -11.71 -6.80
N ASN A 103 -6.44 -10.99 -7.92
CA ASN A 103 -6.17 -11.54 -9.26
C ASN A 103 -4.71 -11.34 -9.73
N GLU A 104 -3.89 -10.63 -8.95
CA GLU A 104 -2.46 -10.51 -9.22
C GLU A 104 -1.76 -11.78 -8.72
N LYS A 105 -1.52 -12.73 -9.64
CA LYS A 105 -0.63 -13.87 -9.37
C LYS A 105 0.78 -13.35 -9.01
N MET A 106 1.11 -13.28 -7.72
CA MET A 106 2.49 -13.10 -7.27
C MET A 106 3.17 -14.47 -7.20
N VAL A 107 4.12 -14.73 -8.10
CA VAL A 107 5.12 -15.81 -7.93
C VAL A 107 6.18 -15.32 -6.95
N LEU A 108 6.50 -16.17 -5.98
CA LEU A 108 7.26 -15.90 -4.78
C LEU A 108 8.78 -15.77 -5.00
N GLN A 109 9.34 -14.92 -4.12
CA GLN A 109 10.67 -14.89 -3.53
C GLN A 109 11.89 -14.51 -4.40
N ARG A 110 12.68 -13.61 -3.81
CA ARG A 110 14.01 -13.20 -4.25
C ARG A 110 15.02 -14.22 -3.70
N THR A 111 15.78 -14.86 -4.60
CA THR A 111 17.04 -15.56 -4.27
C THR A 111 18.17 -14.55 -4.06
#